data_AF-A0A2Z2NHI9-F1
#
_entry.id   AF-A0A2Z2NHI9-F1
#
_cell.length_a   1.000
_cell.length_b   1.000
_cell.length_c   1.000
_cell.angle_alpha   90.00
_cell.angle_beta   90.00
_cell.angle_gamma   90.00
#
_symmetry.space_group_name_H-M   'P 1'
#
loop_
_entity.id
_entity.type
_entity.pdbx_description
1 polymer ?
#
loop_
_entity_poly.entity_id
_entity_poly.type
_entity_poly.pdbx_seq_one_letter_code
_entity_poly.pdbx_strand_id
1 'polypeptide(L)'
;MSSVSQRRRQRAVAARLLLSLHVDGNLDDPQIWNWDAVDRLPMWCLDEATRRREVQLVCGALLLSPEIRFWIKQPLLLGLQQLLGPAVFVQVIEHADVMELPREPLSGLMKQSAIDLPTAGVVELESLLMAAGSTVLNATVHESLPRDTLVASLGQGIGNITESAAIALLDAAIALLQASQEEEAVA
;
A
#
# COMPACT_ATOMS: atom_id res chain seq x y z
N MET A 1 -17.56 3.54 10.39
CA MET A 1 -18.31 2.27 10.49
C MET A 1 -18.85 1.90 9.13
N SER A 2 -18.48 0.74 8.57
CA SER A 2 -18.95 0.27 7.26
C SER A 2 -20.45 -0.06 7.30
N SER A 3 -21.16 0.32 6.23
CA SER A 3 -22.59 0.01 6.08
C SER A 3 -22.83 -1.51 6.01
N VAL A 4 -24.03 -1.96 6.40
CA VAL A 4 -24.39 -3.39 6.31
C VAL A 4 -24.23 -3.91 4.88
N SER A 5 -24.59 -3.10 3.89
CA SER A 5 -24.44 -3.44 2.47
C SER A 5 -22.97 -3.59 2.06
N GLN A 6 -22.09 -2.72 2.56
CA GLN A 6 -20.65 -2.80 2.29
C GLN A 6 -20.03 -4.06 2.89
N ARG A 7 -20.36 -4.38 4.15
CA ARG A 7 -19.92 -5.64 4.79
C ARG A 7 -20.39 -6.88 4.04
N ARG A 8 -21.65 -6.90 3.58
CA ARG A 8 -22.16 -8.02 2.76
C ARG A 8 -21.39 -8.18 1.45
N ARG A 9 -21.08 -7.07 0.77
CA ARG A 9 -20.30 -7.08 -0.47
C ARG A 9 -18.88 -7.60 -0.23
N GLN A 10 -18.22 -7.09 0.81
CA GLN A 10 -16.88 -7.53 1.22
C GLN A 10 -16.85 -9.03 1.52
N ARG A 11 -17.77 -9.53 2.35
CA ARG A 11 -17.90 -10.96 2.64
C ARG A 11 -18.11 -11.80 1.39
N ALA A 12 -18.92 -11.34 0.43
CA ALA A 12 -19.17 -12.06 -0.82
C ALA A 12 -17.93 -12.09 -1.74
N VAL A 13 -17.09 -11.04 -1.73
CA VAL A 13 -15.81 -11.04 -2.45
C VAL A 13 -14.81 -11.97 -1.76
N ALA A 14 -14.63 -11.83 -0.45
CA ALA A 14 -13.74 -12.66 0.34
C ALA A 14 -14.09 -14.15 0.24
N ALA A 15 -15.37 -14.51 0.36
CA ALA A 15 -15.81 -15.90 0.23
C ALA A 15 -15.47 -16.48 -1.15
N ARG A 16 -15.65 -15.72 -2.23
CA ARG A 16 -15.27 -16.17 -3.58
C ARG A 16 -13.76 -16.38 -3.71
N LEU A 17 -12.95 -15.46 -3.20
CA LEU A 17 -11.50 -15.58 -3.22
C LEU A 17 -11.02 -16.80 -2.42
N LEU A 18 -11.49 -16.94 -1.17
CA LEU A 18 -11.14 -18.06 -0.29
C LEU A 18 -11.56 -19.41 -0.86
N LEU A 19 -12.73 -19.48 -1.51
CA LEU A 19 -13.16 -20.70 -2.21
C LEU A 19 -12.24 -21.04 -3.38
N SER A 20 -11.83 -20.06 -4.19
CA SER A 20 -10.87 -20.30 -5.27
C SER A 20 -9.54 -20.83 -4.73
N LEU A 21 -8.99 -20.17 -3.72
CA LEU A 21 -7.74 -20.60 -3.08
C LEU A 21 -7.85 -22.01 -2.49
N HIS A 22 -8.99 -22.36 -1.89
CA HIS A 22 -9.23 -23.69 -1.36
C HIS A 22 -9.28 -24.75 -2.46
N VAL A 23 -9.99 -24.47 -3.56
CA VAL A 23 -10.07 -25.36 -4.73
C VAL A 23 -8.70 -25.57 -5.35
N ASP A 24 -7.86 -24.53 -5.38
CA ASP A 24 -6.51 -24.57 -5.94
C ASP A 24 -5.47 -25.16 -4.96
N GLY A 25 -5.88 -25.54 -3.74
CA GLY A 25 -5.00 -26.09 -2.71
C GLY A 25 -4.04 -25.07 -2.08
N ASN A 26 -4.27 -23.77 -2.30
CA ASN A 26 -3.44 -22.67 -1.83
C ASN A 26 -3.99 -21.99 -0.56
N LEU A 27 -5.09 -22.51 0.00
CA LEU A 27 -5.63 -22.00 1.26
C LEU A 27 -5.04 -22.74 2.45
N ASP A 28 -4.04 -22.11 3.07
CA ASP A 28 -3.48 -22.58 4.33
C ASP A 28 -4.51 -22.45 5.46
N ASP A 29 -4.62 -23.52 6.25
CA ASP A 29 -5.52 -23.68 7.40
C ASP A 29 -6.92 -23.04 7.22
N PRO A 30 -7.83 -23.71 6.48
CA PRO A 30 -9.18 -23.22 6.22
C PRO A 30 -10.00 -22.91 7.48
N GLN A 31 -9.64 -23.46 8.65
CA GLN A 31 -10.40 -23.29 9.89
C GLN A 31 -10.26 -21.89 10.50
N ILE A 32 -9.16 -21.18 10.17
CA ILE A 32 -8.92 -19.80 10.63
C ILE A 32 -9.89 -18.81 9.97
N TRP A 33 -10.40 -19.14 8.77
CA TRP A 33 -11.23 -18.27 7.95
C TRP A 33 -12.71 -18.33 8.32
N ASN A 34 -13.06 -17.80 9.49
CA ASN A 34 -14.44 -17.56 9.90
C ASN A 34 -14.94 -16.15 9.51
N TRP A 35 -16.23 -15.85 9.75
CA TRP A 35 -16.80 -14.54 9.39
C TRP A 35 -16.18 -13.36 10.14
N ASP A 36 -15.67 -13.57 11.36
CA ASP A 36 -15.00 -12.53 12.12
C ASP A 36 -13.61 -12.22 11.52
N ALA A 37 -12.89 -13.23 11.06
CA ALA A 37 -11.63 -13.06 10.33
C ALA A 37 -11.86 -12.35 8.99
N VAL A 38 -12.90 -12.74 8.24
CA VAL A 38 -13.26 -12.11 6.97
C VAL A 38 -13.62 -10.63 7.16
N ASP A 39 -14.34 -10.29 8.22
CA ASP A 39 -14.70 -8.90 8.53
C ASP A 39 -13.50 -8.02 8.91
N ARG A 40 -12.42 -8.65 9.40
CA ARG A 40 -11.18 -7.97 9.78
C ARG A 40 -10.19 -7.86 8.63
N LEU A 41 -10.44 -8.51 7.49
CA LEU A 41 -9.56 -8.40 6.33
C LEU A 41 -9.53 -6.95 5.81
N PRO A 42 -8.33 -6.36 5.66
CA PRO A 42 -8.18 -5.12 4.92
C PRO A 42 -8.69 -5.28 3.48
N MET A 43 -9.33 -4.25 2.94
CA MET A 43 -9.92 -4.31 1.59
C MET A 43 -8.88 -4.61 0.50
N TRP A 44 -7.65 -4.10 0.64
CA TRP A 44 -6.57 -4.35 -0.31
C TRP A 44 -6.21 -5.85 -0.45
N CYS A 45 -6.47 -6.67 0.58
CA CYS A 45 -6.23 -8.11 0.50
C CYS A 45 -7.16 -8.79 -0.52
N LEU A 46 -8.31 -8.16 -0.79
CA LEU A 46 -9.33 -8.65 -1.73
C LEU A 46 -9.18 -8.07 -3.14
N ASP A 47 -8.28 -7.09 -3.32
CA ASP A 47 -8.01 -6.49 -4.61
C ASP A 47 -7.16 -7.41 -5.50
N GLU A 48 -7.31 -7.25 -6.81
CA GLU A 48 -6.47 -7.90 -7.80
C GLU A 48 -5.00 -7.47 -7.66
N ALA A 49 -4.07 -8.32 -8.12
CA ALA A 49 -2.63 -8.10 -7.95
C ALA A 49 -2.16 -6.75 -8.51
N THR A 50 -2.69 -6.32 -9.67
CA THR A 50 -2.36 -5.03 -10.28
C THR A 50 -2.80 -3.87 -9.39
N ARG A 51 -4.06 -3.89 -8.94
CA ARG A 51 -4.59 -2.83 -8.07
C ARG A 51 -3.84 -2.77 -6.73
N ARG A 52 -3.54 -3.93 -6.16
CA ARG A 52 -2.75 -4.02 -4.94
C ARG A 52 -1.36 -3.43 -5.10
N ARG A 53 -0.69 -3.69 -6.23
CA ARG A 53 0.61 -3.09 -6.58
C ARG A 53 0.52 -1.57 -6.67
N GLU A 54 -0.51 -1.02 -7.32
CA GLU A 54 -0.74 0.43 -7.38
C GLU A 54 -0.89 1.03 -5.98
N VAL A 55 -1.78 0.44 -5.15
CA VAL A 55 -2.00 0.89 -3.78
C VAL A 55 -0.70 0.82 -2.97
N GLN A 56 0.06 -0.26 -3.12
CA GLN A 56 1.35 -0.43 -2.44
C GLN A 56 2.36 0.64 -2.85
N LEU A 57 2.49 0.92 -4.15
CA LEU A 57 3.37 1.99 -4.66
C LEU A 57 3.01 3.35 -4.07
N VAL A 58 1.72 3.70 -4.09
CA VAL A 58 1.24 4.99 -3.57
C VAL A 58 1.41 5.08 -2.05
N CYS A 59 1.13 3.99 -1.32
CA CYS A 59 1.41 3.93 0.13
C CYS A 59 2.90 4.15 0.41
N GLY A 60 3.78 3.54 -0.38
CA GLY A 60 5.22 3.73 -0.25
C GLY A 60 5.65 5.15 -0.54
N ALA A 61 5.08 5.77 -1.57
CA ALA A 61 5.36 7.16 -1.92
C ALA A 61 4.87 8.14 -0.85
N LEU A 62 3.68 7.93 -0.29
CA LEU A 62 3.15 8.74 0.81
C LEU A 62 3.99 8.59 2.08
N LEU A 63 4.37 7.36 2.43
CA LEU A 63 5.26 7.11 3.58
C LEU A 63 6.60 7.83 3.41
N LEU A 64 7.19 7.79 2.21
CA LEU A 64 8.47 8.43 1.90
C LEU A 64 8.37 9.90 1.50
N SER A 65 7.16 10.47 1.39
CA SER A 65 6.93 11.83 0.92
C SER A 65 7.76 12.91 1.64
N PRO A 66 8.03 12.82 2.98
CA PRO A 66 8.87 13.80 3.66
C PRO A 66 10.34 13.77 3.24
N GLU A 67 10.82 12.65 2.70
CA GLU A 67 12.17 12.48 2.16
C GLU A 67 12.21 12.83 0.67
N ILE A 68 11.15 12.47 -0.08
CA ILE A 68 11.03 12.75 -1.52
C ILE A 68 11.13 14.25 -1.81
N ARG A 69 10.56 15.11 -0.95
CA ARG A 69 10.68 16.58 -1.10
C ARG A 69 12.14 17.08 -1.08
N PHE A 70 13.06 16.32 -0.51
CA PHE A 70 14.49 16.65 -0.48
C PHE A 70 15.26 16.02 -1.66
N TRP A 71 14.60 15.28 -2.55
CA TRP A 71 15.23 14.74 -3.75
C TRP A 71 15.42 15.87 -4.78
N ILE A 72 16.60 16.48 -4.76
CA ILE A 72 16.96 17.59 -5.66
C ILE A 72 17.24 17.08 -7.09
N LYS A 73 17.47 15.78 -7.28
CA LYS A 73 17.83 15.20 -8.58
C LYS A 73 16.60 14.95 -9.45
N GLN A 74 16.51 15.68 -10.56
CA GLN A 74 15.45 15.54 -11.56
C GLN A 74 15.19 14.08 -12.02
N PRO A 75 16.20 13.22 -12.25
CA PRO A 75 15.93 11.83 -12.66
C PRO A 75 15.10 11.03 -11.65
N LEU A 76 15.25 11.29 -10.35
CA LEU A 76 14.49 10.59 -9.32
C LEU A 76 13.02 11.00 -9.34
N LEU A 77 12.76 12.31 -9.49
CA LEU A 77 11.40 12.84 -9.58
C LEU A 77 10.69 12.36 -10.85
N LEU A 78 11.38 12.32 -11.99
CA LEU A 78 10.85 11.77 -13.23
C LEU A 78 10.57 10.27 -13.12
N GLY A 79 11.46 9.51 -12.48
CA GLY A 79 11.25 8.08 -12.22
C GLY A 79 10.03 7.84 -11.32
N LEU A 80 9.86 8.65 -10.28
CA LEU A 80 8.68 8.59 -9.41
C LEU A 80 7.39 8.92 -10.17
N GLN A 81 7.41 9.97 -11.00
CA GLN A 81 6.28 10.34 -11.85
C GLN A 81 5.92 9.22 -12.84
N GLN A 82 6.91 8.55 -13.43
CA GLN A 82 6.69 7.42 -14.32
C GLN A 82 6.01 6.23 -13.60
N LEU A 83 6.38 5.97 -12.35
CA LEU A 83 5.84 4.86 -11.57
C LEU A 83 4.41 5.12 -11.05
N LEU A 84 4.13 6.34 -10.62
CA LEU A 84 2.84 6.69 -10.00
C LEU A 84 1.81 7.22 -11.01
N GLY A 85 2.28 7.72 -12.15
CA GLY A 85 1.47 8.53 -13.06
C GLY A 85 1.49 10.01 -12.67
N PRO A 86 1.30 10.94 -13.64
CA PRO A 86 1.43 12.37 -13.41
C PRO A 86 0.47 12.92 -12.34
N ALA A 87 -0.80 12.52 -12.37
CA ALA A 87 -1.82 13.02 -11.46
C ALA A 87 -1.51 12.64 -10.01
N VAL A 88 -1.30 11.35 -9.74
CA VAL A 88 -0.96 10.85 -8.40
C VAL A 88 0.36 11.44 -7.90
N PHE A 89 1.36 11.57 -8.77
CA PHE A 89 2.65 12.19 -8.41
C PHE A 89 2.48 13.62 -7.90
N VAL A 90 1.76 14.47 -8.63
CA VAL A 90 1.51 15.87 -8.21
C VAL A 90 0.85 15.89 -6.84
N GLN A 91 -0.19 15.07 -6.66
CA GLN A 91 -0.91 14.99 -5.41
C GLN A 91 0.00 14.55 -4.24
N VAL A 92 0.84 13.52 -4.42
CA VAL A 92 1.77 13.06 -3.39
C VAL A 92 2.76 14.17 -2.98
N ILE A 93 3.27 14.93 -3.94
CA ILE A 93 4.20 16.03 -3.66
C ILE A 93 3.51 17.19 -2.93
N GLU A 94 2.31 17.58 -3.37
CA GLU A 94 1.54 18.66 -2.75
C GLU A 94 1.07 18.31 -1.34
N HIS A 95 0.74 17.05 -1.09
CA HIS A 95 0.19 16.59 0.17
C HIS A 95 1.24 16.15 1.20
N ALA A 96 2.51 16.04 0.81
CA ALA A 96 3.62 15.65 1.68
C ALA A 96 3.73 16.51 2.96
N ASP A 97 3.46 17.81 2.85
CA ASP A 97 3.56 18.75 3.97
C ASP A 97 2.21 18.91 4.71
N VAL A 98 1.09 18.66 4.03
CA VAL A 98 -0.26 18.98 4.51
C VAL A 98 -0.86 17.85 5.36
N MET A 99 -0.59 16.58 5.04
CA MET A 99 -1.38 15.46 5.60
C MET A 99 -1.10 15.14 7.09
N GLU A 100 -0.28 15.90 7.81
CA GLU A 100 0.10 15.65 9.23
C GLU A 100 0.35 14.16 9.56
N LEU A 101 0.85 13.41 8.58
CA LEU A 101 1.00 11.96 8.71
C LEU A 101 1.99 11.63 9.82
N PRO A 102 1.78 10.56 10.60
CA PRO A 102 2.67 10.21 11.70
C PRO A 102 4.12 10.06 11.20
N ARG A 103 4.99 10.95 11.69
CA ARG A 103 6.39 11.08 11.24
C ARG A 103 7.29 10.28 12.17
N GLU A 104 7.45 8.99 11.91
CA GLU A 104 8.62 8.30 12.45
C GLU A 104 9.88 8.77 11.68
N PRO A 105 11.06 8.82 12.31
CA PRO A 105 12.27 9.26 11.63
C PRO A 105 12.66 8.30 10.49
N LEU A 106 12.19 8.61 9.28
CA LEU A 106 12.42 7.89 8.02
C LEU A 106 13.91 7.77 7.65
N SER A 107 14.77 8.59 8.24
CA SER A 107 16.23 8.48 8.10
C SER A 107 16.79 7.10 8.45
N GLY A 108 16.12 6.34 9.33
CA GLY A 108 16.46 4.95 9.62
C GLY A 108 16.01 3.98 8.51
N LEU A 109 14.88 4.26 7.87
CA LEU A 109 14.27 3.43 6.83
C LEU A 109 15.07 3.47 5.52
N MET A 110 15.54 4.64 5.12
CA MET A 110 16.41 4.79 3.94
C MET A 110 17.73 4.05 4.09
N LYS A 111 18.28 3.93 5.31
CA LYS A 111 19.51 3.15 5.54
C LYS A 111 19.29 1.64 5.41
N GLN A 112 18.07 1.17 5.66
CA GLN A 112 17.73 -0.25 5.58
C GLN A 112 17.48 -0.71 4.14
N SER A 113 17.13 0.19 3.23
CA SER A 113 16.85 -0.18 1.83
C SER A 113 18.10 -0.56 1.04
N ALA A 114 19.30 -0.21 1.52
CA ALA A 114 20.58 -0.38 0.81
C ALA A 114 20.65 0.28 -0.58
N ILE A 115 19.70 1.17 -0.91
CA ILE A 115 19.61 1.85 -2.20
C ILE A 115 20.40 3.16 -2.17
N ASP A 116 21.35 3.29 -3.09
CA ASP A 116 22.07 4.54 -3.32
C ASP A 116 21.21 5.50 -4.17
N LEU A 117 20.37 6.29 -3.51
CA LEU A 117 19.49 7.28 -4.14
C LEU A 117 20.19 8.15 -5.19
N PRO A 118 21.41 8.67 -4.97
CA PRO A 118 22.20 9.36 -5.99
C PRO A 118 22.31 8.70 -7.35
N THR A 119 22.32 7.37 -7.44
CA THR A 119 22.49 6.60 -8.67
C THR A 119 21.31 5.69 -8.98
N ALA A 120 20.25 5.73 -8.17
CA ALA A 120 19.07 4.89 -8.33
C ALA A 120 18.36 5.18 -9.66
N GLY A 121 18.05 4.10 -10.40
CA GLY A 121 17.16 4.13 -11.54
C GLY A 121 15.71 3.87 -11.12
N VAL A 122 14.83 3.72 -12.13
CA VAL A 122 13.40 3.49 -11.93
C VAL A 122 13.14 2.16 -11.19
N VAL A 123 13.94 1.13 -11.46
CA VAL A 123 13.77 -0.21 -10.85
C VAL A 123 14.12 -0.19 -9.36
N GLU A 124 15.18 0.52 -8.99
CA GLU A 124 15.57 0.70 -7.59
C GLU A 124 14.53 1.54 -6.85
N LEU A 125 14.03 2.61 -7.48
CA LEU A 125 12.94 3.41 -6.93
C LEU A 125 11.66 2.60 -6.72
N GLU A 126 11.26 1.79 -7.70
CA GLU A 126 10.12 0.89 -7.57
C GLU A 126 10.31 -0.07 -6.40
N SER A 127 11.47 -0.70 -6.30
CA SER A 127 11.79 -1.62 -5.20
C SER A 127 11.68 -0.93 -3.84
N LEU A 128 12.16 0.31 -3.75
CA LEU A 128 12.06 1.12 -2.53
C LEU A 128 10.61 1.44 -2.16
N LEU A 129 9.82 1.91 -3.12
CA LEU A 129 8.41 2.25 -2.91
C LEU A 129 7.60 1.00 -2.54
N MET A 130 7.87 -0.13 -3.19
CA MET A 130 7.22 -1.40 -2.88
C MET A 130 7.56 -1.85 -1.46
N ALA A 131 8.81 -1.76 -1.02
CA ALA A 131 9.19 -2.11 0.35
C ALA A 131 8.57 -1.16 1.39
N ALA A 132 8.56 0.15 1.11
CA ALA A 132 7.89 1.14 1.94
C ALA A 132 6.37 0.85 2.03
N GLY A 133 5.73 0.59 0.89
CA GLY A 133 4.33 0.24 0.80
C GLY A 133 3.97 -1.07 1.51
N SER A 134 4.85 -2.08 1.44
CA SER A 134 4.68 -3.34 2.18
C SER A 134 4.62 -3.06 3.68
N THR A 135 5.48 -2.17 4.19
CA THR A 135 5.46 -1.74 5.60
C THR A 135 4.11 -1.16 6.00
N VAL A 136 3.53 -0.31 5.15
CA VAL A 136 2.21 0.27 5.37
C VAL A 136 1.14 -0.83 5.38
N LEU A 137 1.05 -1.61 4.31
CA LEU A 137 0.00 -2.62 4.17
C LEU A 137 0.08 -3.71 5.27
N ASN A 138 1.28 -4.15 5.63
CA ASN A 138 1.51 -5.13 6.70
C ASN A 138 1.00 -4.62 8.05
N ALA A 139 1.25 -3.35 8.35
CA ALA A 139 0.80 -2.73 9.59
C ALA A 139 -0.74 -2.57 9.68
N THR A 140 -1.46 -2.66 8.55
CA THR A 140 -2.94 -2.68 8.54
C THR A 140 -3.55 -4.06 8.80
N VAL A 141 -2.74 -5.13 8.82
CA VAL A 141 -3.25 -6.48 9.04
C VAL A 141 -3.46 -6.72 10.54
N HIS A 142 -4.71 -6.95 10.93
CA HIS A 142 -5.06 -7.27 12.31
C HIS A 142 -4.27 -8.49 12.84
N GLU A 143 -3.84 -8.45 14.10
CA GLU A 143 -2.98 -9.48 14.72
C GLU A 143 -3.61 -10.89 14.76
N SER A 144 -4.93 -10.96 14.72
CA SER A 144 -5.68 -12.23 14.70
C SER A 144 -5.71 -12.93 13.34
N LEU A 145 -5.15 -12.30 12.30
CA LEU A 145 -5.11 -12.84 10.94
C LEU A 145 -3.75 -13.51 10.68
N PRO A 146 -3.69 -14.50 9.76
CA PRO A 146 -2.43 -15.16 9.38
C PRO A 146 -1.57 -14.19 8.59
N ARG A 147 -0.82 -13.33 9.30
CA ARG A 147 0.00 -12.26 8.72
C ARG A 147 0.97 -12.80 7.68
N ASP A 148 1.72 -13.84 8.01
CA ASP A 148 2.74 -14.42 7.13
C ASP A 148 2.18 -14.79 5.75
N THR A 149 1.00 -15.40 5.72
CA THR A 149 0.30 -15.75 4.46
C THR A 149 -0.18 -14.51 3.70
N LEU A 150 -0.76 -13.52 4.40
CA LEU A 150 -1.32 -12.33 3.78
C LEU A 150 -0.24 -11.39 3.21
N VAL A 151 0.90 -11.30 3.89
CA VAL A 151 1.98 -10.37 3.56
C VAL A 151 3.02 -10.97 2.61
N ALA A 152 3.04 -12.29 2.41
CA ALA A 152 3.98 -12.96 1.52
C ALA A 152 4.00 -12.36 0.10
N SER A 153 2.83 -11.92 -0.40
CA SER A 153 2.72 -11.31 -1.73
C SER A 153 3.18 -9.85 -1.81
N LEU A 154 3.37 -9.17 -0.68
CA LEU A 154 3.78 -7.77 -0.62
C LEU A 154 5.31 -7.59 -0.67
N GLY A 155 6.07 -8.66 -0.41
CA GLY A 155 7.53 -8.60 -0.27
C GLY A 155 7.97 -7.99 1.07
N GLN A 156 9.28 -7.81 1.24
CA GLN A 156 9.86 -7.38 2.50
C GLN A 156 9.60 -5.89 2.77
N GLY A 157 9.04 -5.59 3.95
CA GLY A 157 8.89 -4.21 4.44
C GLY A 157 10.21 -3.61 4.90
N ILE A 158 10.29 -2.27 4.91
CA ILE A 158 11.39 -1.52 5.52
C ILE A 158 10.89 -0.83 6.80
N GLY A 159 11.43 -1.29 7.92
CA GLY A 159 11.11 -0.87 9.29
C GLY A 159 9.66 -1.06 9.70
N ASN A 160 9.18 -0.17 10.59
CA ASN A 160 7.91 -0.34 11.29
C ASN A 160 7.16 1.00 11.30
N ILE A 161 5.83 0.92 11.36
CA ILE A 161 4.95 2.05 11.65
C ILE A 161 3.81 1.58 12.53
N THR A 162 3.17 2.52 13.24
CA THR A 162 1.94 2.23 13.99
C THR A 162 0.76 1.89 13.06
N GLU A 163 -0.16 1.03 13.52
CA GLU A 163 -1.37 0.67 12.79
C GLU A 163 -2.20 1.91 12.41
N SER A 164 -2.35 2.88 13.32
CA SER A 164 -3.09 4.12 13.05
C SER A 164 -2.46 4.95 11.93
N ALA A 165 -1.12 5.00 11.86
CA ALA A 165 -0.41 5.66 10.76
C ALA A 165 -0.62 4.92 9.44
N ALA A 166 -0.55 3.60 9.49
CA ALA A 166 -0.73 2.74 8.34
C ALA A 166 -2.12 2.89 7.71
N ILE A 167 -3.16 2.93 8.55
CA ILE A 167 -4.55 3.12 8.10
C ILE A 167 -4.70 4.49 7.44
N ALA A 168 -4.18 5.56 8.05
CA ALA A 168 -4.26 6.90 7.48
C ALA A 168 -3.55 7.01 6.12
N LEU A 169 -2.37 6.39 5.98
CA LEU A 169 -1.62 6.32 4.72
C LEU A 169 -2.37 5.52 3.65
N LEU A 170 -2.96 4.39 4.02
CA LEU A 170 -3.74 3.55 3.12
C LEU A 170 -4.99 4.28 2.62
N ASP A 171 -5.74 4.92 3.52
CA ASP A 171 -6.95 5.67 3.16
C ASP A 171 -6.60 6.83 2.21
N ALA A 172 -5.51 7.55 2.47
CA ALA A 172 -5.00 8.59 1.58
C ALA A 172 -4.61 8.02 0.21
N ALA A 173 -3.90 6.89 0.17
CA ALA A 173 -3.49 6.25 -1.09
C ALA A 173 -4.70 5.85 -1.94
N ILE A 174 -5.74 5.28 -1.33
CA ILE A 174 -6.97 4.90 -2.01
C ILE A 174 -7.69 6.14 -2.57
N ALA A 175 -7.80 7.20 -1.77
CA ALA A 175 -8.45 8.44 -2.19
C ALA A 175 -7.74 9.10 -3.40
N LEU A 176 -6.41 9.13 -3.38
CA LEU A 176 -5.61 9.67 -4.50
C LEU A 176 -5.82 8.86 -5.79
N LEU A 177 -5.82 7.54 -5.69
CA LEU A 177 -6.04 6.68 -6.84
C LEU A 177 -7.47 6.81 -7.41
N GLN A 178 -8.46 7.05 -6.56
CA GLN A 178 -9.84 7.29 -7.00
C GLN A 178 -9.97 8.65 -7.71
N ALA A 179 -9.42 9.71 -7.13
CA ALA A 179 -9.44 11.04 -7.74
C ALA A 179 -8.75 11.06 -9.11
N SER A 180 -7.61 10.38 -9.24
CA SER A 180 -6.89 10.26 -10.51
C SER A 180 -7.70 9.57 -11.61
N GLN A 181 -8.51 8.56 -11.27
CA GLN A 181 -9.35 7.85 -12.24
C GLN A 181 -10.55 8.69 -12.69
N GLU A 182 -11.07 9.56 -11.82
CA GLU A 182 -12.15 10.48 -12.15
C GLU A 182 -11.68 11.58 -13.11
N GLU A 183 -10.47 12.11 -12.92
CA GLU A 183 -9.88 13.12 -13.83
C GLU A 183 -9.65 12.57 -15.24
N GLU A 184 -9.17 11.32 -15.36
CA GLU A 184 -8.97 10.65 -16.66
C GLU A 184 -10.29 10.35 -17.39
N ALA A 185 -11.38 10.13 -16.66
CA ALA A 185 -12.68 9.85 -17.27
C ALA A 185 -13.38 11.10 -17.86
N VAL A 186 -12.92 12.30 -17.47
CA VAL A 186 -13.50 13.60 -17.88
C VAL A 186 -12.69 14.28 -18.98
N ALA A 187 -11.43 13.89 -19.18
CA ALA A 187 -10.51 14.42 -20.20
C ALA A 187 -10.70 13.76 -21.58
#